data_AF-A0A962ZJ01-F1
#
_entry.id   AF-A0A962ZJ01-F1
#
_cell.length_a   1.000
_cell.length_b   1.000
_cell.length_c   1.000
_cell.angle_alpha   90.00
_cell.angle_beta   90.00
_cell.angle_gamma   90.00
#
_symmetry.space_group_name_H-M   'P 1'
#
loop_
_entity.id
_entity.type
_entity.pdbx_description
1 polymer ?
#
loop_
_entity_poly.entity_id
_entity_poly.type
_entity_poly.pdbx_seq_one_letter_code
_entity_poly.pdbx_strand_id
1 'polypeptide(L)'
;MAASIIGGLLESGHPAERISAADPFAESLERIRAMAPIAVSDDNATAARGADVVILAVKPQVMAEAAQSIAPAVRENASVVISIAAGITIASMQARLGPDAAIVRCMP
;
A
#
# COMPACT_ATOMS: atom_id res chain seq x y z
N MET A 1 -3.70 0.84 10.92
CA MET A 1 -4.19 1.71 9.83
C MET A 1 -4.70 0.92 8.63
N ALA A 2 -3.90 0.04 8.00
CA ALA A 2 -4.33 -0.71 6.81
C ALA A 2 -5.70 -1.41 6.97
N ALA A 3 -5.89 -2.20 8.03
CA ALA A 3 -7.17 -2.86 8.30
C ALA A 3 -8.35 -1.87 8.42
N SER A 4 -8.18 -0.71 9.05
CA SER A 4 -9.24 0.30 9.17
C SER A 4 -9.60 0.92 7.82
N ILE A 5 -8.60 1.18 6.97
CA ILE A 5 -8.81 1.70 5.60
C ILE A 5 -9.54 0.66 4.75
N ILE A 6 -9.08 -0.59 4.81
CA ILE A 6 -9.72 -1.73 4.12
C ILE A 6 -11.18 -1.87 4.59
N GLY A 7 -11.43 -1.81 5.90
CA GLY A 7 -12.78 -1.87 6.47
C GLY A 7 -13.69 -0.78 5.91
N GLY A 8 -13.23 0.48 5.91
CA GLY A 8 -14.00 1.58 5.34
C GLY A 8 -14.26 1.43 3.83
N LEU A 9 -13.28 0.92 3.06
CA LEU A 9 -13.47 0.64 1.64
C LEU A 9 -14.55 -0.42 1.42
N LEU A 10 -14.51 -1.52 2.17
CA LEU A 10 -15.52 -2.58 2.13
C LEU A 10 -16.91 -2.05 2.52
N GLU A 11 -17.01 -1.28 3.60
CA GLU A 11 -18.26 -0.65 4.06
C GLU A 11 -18.86 0.31 3.01
N SER A 12 -18.00 1.00 2.25
CA SER A 12 -18.42 1.85 1.13
C SER A 12 -18.81 1.09 -0.15
N GLY A 13 -18.73 -0.25 -0.15
CA GLY A 13 -19.07 -1.10 -1.28
C GLY A 13 -17.95 -1.34 -2.28
N HIS A 14 -16.69 -1.05 -1.94
CA HIS A 14 -15.57 -1.40 -2.80
C HIS A 14 -15.39 -2.93 -2.85
N PRO A 15 -15.26 -3.56 -4.04
CA PRO A 15 -15.16 -5.01 -4.13
C PRO A 15 -13.89 -5.56 -3.46
N ALA A 16 -14.04 -6.59 -2.63
CA ALA A 16 -12.92 -7.19 -1.90
C ALA A 16 -11.86 -7.80 -2.83
N GLU A 17 -12.28 -8.31 -3.99
CA GLU A 17 -11.43 -8.92 -5.01
C GLU A 17 -10.52 -7.90 -5.70
N ARG A 18 -10.82 -6.60 -5.55
CA ARG A 18 -9.99 -5.49 -6.04
C ARG A 18 -9.05 -4.93 -4.98
N ILE A 19 -9.02 -5.54 -3.79
CA ILE A 19 -8.12 -5.19 -2.70
C ILE A 19 -7.07 -6.28 -2.56
N SER A 20 -5.82 -5.86 -2.46
CA SER A 20 -4.69 -6.70 -2.04
C SER A 20 -3.98 -6.02 -0.87
N ALA A 21 -3.38 -6.81 0.02
CA ALA A 21 -2.62 -6.28 1.14
C ALA A 21 -1.32 -7.07 1.37
N ALA A 22 -0.27 -6.36 1.79
CA ALA A 22 0.97 -6.98 2.26
C ALA A 22 1.34 -6.50 3.65
N ASP A 23 1.83 -7.42 4.47
CA ASP A 23 2.33 -7.17 5.82
C ASP A 23 3.27 -8.33 6.22
N PRO A 24 4.47 -8.07 6.80
CA PRO A 24 5.37 -9.13 7.24
C PRO A 24 4.84 -9.93 8.45
N PHE A 25 3.83 -9.44 9.16
CA PHE A 25 3.27 -10.09 10.33
C PHE A 25 2.05 -10.93 9.96
N ALA A 26 2.16 -12.25 10.13
CA ALA A 26 1.08 -13.20 9.85
C ALA A 26 -0.25 -12.84 10.57
N GLU A 27 -0.18 -12.34 11.81
CA GLU A 27 -1.38 -11.91 12.56
C GLU A 27 -2.13 -10.77 11.85
N SER A 28 -1.41 -9.84 11.22
CA SER A 28 -2.03 -8.76 10.43
C SER A 28 -2.71 -9.31 9.19
N LEU A 29 -2.10 -10.27 8.51
CA LEU A 29 -2.66 -10.92 7.32
C LEU A 29 -3.93 -11.70 7.67
N GLU A 30 -3.92 -12.46 8.77
CA GLU A 30 -5.08 -13.20 9.25
C GLU A 30 -6.23 -12.27 9.63
N ARG A 31 -5.93 -11.12 10.27
CA ARG A 31 -6.93 -10.10 10.57
C ARG A 31 -7.60 -9.57 9.30
N ILE A 32 -6.82 -9.33 8.24
CA ILE A 32 -7.36 -8.84 6.95
C ILE A 32 -8.19 -9.94 6.26
N ARG A 33 -7.72 -11.19 6.25
CA ARG A 33 -8.46 -12.36 5.71
C ARG A 33 -9.81 -12.57 6.41
N ALA A 34 -9.88 -12.30 7.70
CA ALA A 34 -11.11 -12.42 8.47
C ALA A 34 -12.17 -11.36 8.10
N MET A 35 -11.79 -10.26 7.43
CA MET A 35 -12.72 -9.19 7.05
C MET A 35 -13.50 -9.52 5.78
N ALA A 36 -12.83 -10.09 4.77
CA ALA A 36 -13.35 -10.35 3.44
C ALA A 36 -12.37 -11.26 2.66
N PRO A 37 -12.77 -11.86 1.51
CA PRO A 37 -11.88 -12.66 0.67
C PRO A 37 -10.85 -11.81 -0.09
N ILE A 38 -9.97 -11.14 0.66
CA ILE A 38 -8.91 -10.25 0.18
C ILE A 38 -7.64 -11.06 -0.07
N ALA A 39 -6.96 -10.76 -1.18
CA ALA A 39 -5.66 -11.34 -1.46
C ALA A 39 -4.60 -10.74 -0.52
N VAL A 40 -3.94 -11.59 0.27
CA VAL A 40 -2.89 -11.15 1.20
C VAL A 40 -1.57 -11.86 0.93
N SER A 41 -0.46 -11.17 1.16
CA SER A 41 0.90 -11.68 0.98
C SER A 41 1.84 -11.09 2.03
N ASP A 42 2.98 -11.74 2.27
CA ASP A 42 4.11 -11.17 3.01
C ASP A 42 5.08 -10.39 2.10
N ASP A 43 4.84 -10.38 0.79
CA ASP A 43 5.63 -9.68 -0.22
C ASP A 43 4.89 -8.44 -0.77
N ASN A 44 5.51 -7.28 -0.56
CA ASN A 44 4.97 -5.99 -1.04
C ASN A 44 4.83 -5.95 -2.56
N ALA A 45 5.79 -6.52 -3.30
CA ALA A 45 5.75 -6.52 -4.76
C ALA A 45 4.54 -7.31 -5.25
N THR A 46 4.23 -8.43 -4.61
CA THR A 46 3.06 -9.25 -4.90
C THR A 46 1.75 -8.52 -4.68
N ALA A 47 1.58 -7.80 -3.57
CA ALA A 47 0.38 -7.01 -3.36
C ALA A 47 0.25 -5.83 -4.33
N ALA A 48 1.36 -5.22 -4.76
CA ALA A 48 1.35 -4.06 -5.65
C ALA A 48 1.16 -4.39 -7.14
N ARG A 49 1.29 -5.65 -7.57
CA ARG A 49 1.11 -6.04 -8.98
C ARG A 49 -0.31 -5.75 -9.46
N GLY A 50 -0.43 -5.09 -10.61
CA GLY A 50 -1.70 -4.71 -11.22
C GLY A 50 -2.52 -3.67 -10.44
N ALA A 51 -1.95 -3.05 -9.40
CA ALA A 51 -2.67 -2.06 -8.59
C ALA A 51 -2.68 -0.69 -9.27
N ASP A 52 -3.88 -0.12 -9.48
CA ASP A 52 -4.04 1.27 -9.94
C ASP A 52 -3.64 2.28 -8.85
N VAL A 53 -3.85 1.92 -7.59
CA VAL A 53 -3.57 2.73 -6.40
C VAL A 53 -2.84 1.88 -5.35
N VAL A 54 -1.73 2.40 -4.81
CA VAL A 54 -0.98 1.75 -3.73
C VAL A 54 -0.98 2.63 -2.50
N ILE A 55 -1.49 2.11 -1.37
CA ILE A 55 -1.49 2.83 -0.09
C ILE A 55 -0.34 2.34 0.79
N LEU A 56 0.64 3.21 1.04
CA LEU A 56 1.76 2.94 1.95
C LEU A 56 1.33 3.20 3.40
N ALA A 57 0.76 2.18 4.02
CA ALA A 57 0.30 2.16 5.41
C ALA A 57 1.35 1.62 6.41
N VAL A 58 2.62 1.88 6.13
CA VAL A 58 3.77 1.38 6.91
C VAL A 58 4.32 2.43 7.87
N LYS A 59 5.11 2.00 8.85
CA LYS A 59 5.79 2.93 9.76
C LYS A 59 6.90 3.71 9.01
N PRO A 60 7.18 4.97 9.39
CA PRO A 60 8.22 5.78 8.75
C PRO A 60 9.59 5.10 8.63
N GLN A 61 9.96 4.26 9.62
CA GLN A 61 11.25 3.58 9.69
C GLN A 61 11.49 2.60 8.53
N VAL A 62 10.42 1.99 8.01
CA VAL A 62 10.49 0.98 6.93
C VAL A 62 10.05 1.53 5.57
N MET A 63 9.74 2.83 5.50
CA MET A 63 9.21 3.46 4.29
C MET A 63 10.15 3.34 3.09
N ALA A 64 11.45 3.53 3.30
CA ALA A 64 12.42 3.49 2.21
C ALA A 64 12.48 2.10 1.54
N GLU A 65 12.47 1.04 2.36
CA GLU A 65 12.46 -0.34 1.90
C GLU A 65 11.13 -0.69 1.22
N ALA A 66 10.01 -0.34 1.84
CA ALA A 66 8.68 -0.56 1.27
C ALA A 66 8.55 0.11 -0.10
N ALA A 67 8.90 1.40 -0.22
CA ALA A 67 8.86 2.14 -1.47
C ALA A 67 9.78 1.53 -2.54
N GLN A 68 10.97 1.07 -2.16
CA GLN A 68 11.88 0.41 -3.10
C GLN A 68 11.33 -0.92 -3.61
N SER A 69 10.72 -1.72 -2.74
CA SER A 69 10.18 -3.04 -3.08
C SER A 69 9.03 -3.00 -4.10
N ILE A 70 8.22 -1.92 -4.09
CA ILE A 70 7.08 -1.75 -5.00
C ILE A 70 7.40 -0.92 -6.24
N ALA A 71 8.57 -0.27 -6.29
CA ALA A 71 8.90 0.69 -7.35
C ALA A 71 8.75 0.13 -8.78
N PRO A 72 9.13 -1.14 -9.08
CA PRO A 72 8.89 -1.71 -10.40
C PRO A 72 7.40 -1.77 -10.77
N ALA A 73 6.56 -2.29 -9.87
CA ALA A 73 5.12 -2.43 -10.10
C ALA A 73 4.43 -1.06 -10.25
N VAL A 74 4.79 -0.10 -9.40
CA VAL A 74 4.25 1.28 -9.49
C VAL A 74 4.57 1.93 -10.83
N ARG A 75 5.80 1.74 -11.34
CA ARG A 75 6.20 2.28 -12.65
C ARG A 75 5.50 1.58 -13.80
N GLU A 76 5.42 0.25 -13.76
CA GLU A 76 4.78 -0.56 -14.79
C GLU A 76 3.30 -0.20 -14.95
N ASN A 77 2.58 -0.03 -13.83
CA ASN A 77 1.14 0.25 -13.83
C ASN A 77 0.80 1.74 -13.89
N ALA A 78 1.80 2.63 -13.83
CA ALA A 78 1.60 4.06 -13.59
C ALA A 78 0.69 4.34 -12.37
N SER A 79 0.90 3.59 -11.27
CA SER A 79 0.03 3.65 -10.08
C SER A 79 0.12 4.99 -9.36
N VAL A 80 -1.00 5.40 -8.75
CA VAL A 80 -1.00 6.48 -7.75
C VAL A 80 -0.55 5.93 -6.40
N VAL A 81 0.45 6.54 -5.77
CA VAL A 81 0.93 6.17 -4.45
C VAL A 81 0.37 7.12 -3.40
N ILE A 82 -0.40 6.59 -2.46
CA ILE A 82 -0.94 7.33 -1.32
C ILE A 82 -0.12 6.98 -0.08
N SER A 83 0.49 7.98 0.56
CA SER A 83 1.27 7.79 1.80
C SER A 83 0.56 8.39 2.99
N ILE A 84 0.32 7.56 4.01
CA ILE A 84 -0.23 7.97 5.31
C ILE A 84 0.85 8.11 6.39
N ALA A 85 2.13 7.91 6.03
CA ALA A 85 3.22 7.96 7.01
C ALA A 85 3.52 9.42 7.41
N ALA A 86 3.47 9.67 8.72
CA ALA A 86 3.88 10.94 9.30
C ALA A 86 5.38 11.19 9.05
N GLY A 87 5.74 12.46 8.82
CA GLY A 87 7.15 12.89 8.71
C GLY A 87 7.91 12.49 7.43
N ILE A 88 7.31 11.76 6.48
CA ILE A 88 7.97 11.35 5.23
C ILE A 88 7.70 12.33 4.10
N THR A 89 8.72 12.98 3.55
CA THR A 89 8.53 13.93 2.43
C THR A 89 8.25 13.23 1.10
N ILE A 90 7.55 13.89 0.18
CA ILE A 90 7.35 13.38 -1.19
C ILE A 90 8.70 13.11 -1.87
N ALA A 91 9.64 14.05 -1.77
CA ALA A 91 10.99 13.91 -2.33
C ALA A 91 11.70 12.62 -1.85
N SER A 92 11.55 12.26 -0.57
CA SER A 92 12.15 11.02 -0.03
C SER A 92 11.57 9.74 -0.65
N MET A 93 10.27 9.76 -0.99
CA MET A 93 9.60 8.64 -1.66
C MET A 93 9.95 8.60 -3.15
N GLN A 94 9.99 9.76 -3.83
CA GLN A 94 10.43 9.87 -5.23
C GLN A 94 11.86 9.37 -5.43
N ALA A 95 12.75 9.56 -4.46
CA ALA A 95 14.10 9.01 -4.51
C ALA A 95 14.15 7.47 -4.68
N ARG A 96 13.05 6.76 -4.37
CA ARG A 96 12.92 5.30 -4.55
C ARG A 96 11.93 4.93 -5.66
N LEU A 97 10.77 5.58 -5.69
CA LEU A 97 9.70 5.30 -6.66
C LEU A 97 9.98 5.87 -8.05
N GLY A 98 10.85 6.88 -8.13
CA GLY A 98 11.17 7.61 -9.37
C GLY A 98 10.70 9.07 -9.30
N PRO A 99 11.35 9.96 -10.06
CA PRO A 99 11.05 11.40 -10.03
C PRO A 99 9.61 11.72 -10.47
N ASP A 100 9.06 10.93 -11.40
CA ASP A 100 7.72 11.16 -11.96
C ASP A 100 6.61 10.38 -11.23
N ALA A 101 6.92 9.77 -10.08
CA ALA A 101 5.93 9.01 -9.31
C ALA A 101 4.78 9.91 -8.85
N ALA A 102 3.55 9.54 -9.20
CA ALA A 102 2.33 10.22 -8.76
C ALA A 102 2.09 9.93 -7.27
N ILE A 103 2.39 10.90 -6.41
CA ILE A 103 2.33 10.71 -4.95
C ILE A 103 1.34 11.69 -4.31
N VAL A 104 0.41 11.15 -3.53
CA VAL A 104 -0.48 11.90 -2.65
C VAL A 104 -0.10 11.62 -1.21
N ARG A 105 0.08 12.67 -0.41
CA ARG A 105 0.20 12.53 1.05
C ARG A 105 -1.14 12.82 1.70
N CYS A 106 -1.56 11.93 2.59
CA CYS A 106 -2.70 12.16 3.47
C CYS A 106 -2.30 11.89 4.92
N MET A 107 -3.02 12.48 5.85
CA MET A 107 -2.81 12.28 7.28
C MET A 107 -4.19 11.96 7.88
N PRO A 108 -4.68 10.72 7.66
CA PRO A 108 -5.96 10.26 8.19
C PRO A 108 -5.88 10.02 9.71
#